data_AF-A0A9D2JG48-F1
#
_entry.id   AF-A0A9D2JG48-F1
#
_cell.length_a   1.000
_cell.length_b   1.000
_cell.length_c   1.000
_cell.angle_alpha   90.00
_cell.angle_beta   90.00
_cell.angle_gamma   90.00
#
_symmetry.space_group_name_H-M   'P 1'
#
loop_
_entity.id
_entity.type
_entity.pdbx_description
1 polymer ?
#
loop_
_entity_poly.entity_id
_entity_poly.type
_entity_poly.pdbx_seq_one_letter_code
_entity_poly.pdbx_strand_id
1 'polypeptide(L)' 'MRFEIRDRAGRVVMWTDDVNCVYSASLLTQMRASGYKTYVDGKLIRQGGI' A
#
# COMPACT_ATOMS: atom_id res chain seq x y z
N MET A 1 -11.78 -4.64 2.34
CA MET A 1 -10.89 -4.00 1.35
C MET A 1 -9.50 -4.46 1.70
N ARG A 2 -8.74 -4.94 0.72
CA ARG A 2 -7.43 -5.52 0.97
C ARG A 2 -6.34 -4.50 0.68
N PHE A 3 -5.71 -3.98 1.74
CA PHE A 3 -4.54 -3.13 1.63
C PHE A 3 -3.27 -3.99 1.76
N GLU A 4 -2.38 -3.92 0.77
CA GLU A 4 -1.17 -4.73 0.71
C GLU A 4 0.07 -3.85 0.59
N ILE A 5 1.12 -4.24 1.31
CA ILE A 5 2.47 -3.71 1.15
C ILE A 5 3.28 -4.80 0.49
N ARG A 6 3.88 -4.47 -0.66
CA ARG A 6 4.72 -5.37 -1.44
C ARG A 6 6.14 -4.85 -1.51
N ASP A 7 7.11 -5.75 -1.45
CA ASP A 7 8.51 -5.40 -1.63
C ASP A 7 8.85 -5.08 -3.10
N ARG A 8 10.13 -4.76 -3.36
CA ARG A 8 10.62 -4.45 -4.70
C ARG A 8 10.43 -5.61 -5.69
N ALA A 9 10.48 -6.86 -5.21
CA ALA A 9 10.25 -8.07 -6.00
C ALA A 9 8.76 -8.39 -6.21
N GLY A 10 7.85 -7.62 -5.60
CA GLY A 10 6.41 -7.81 -5.70
C GLY A 10 5.82 -8.82 -4.72
N ARG A 11 6.60 -9.29 -3.75
CA ARG A 11 6.12 -10.20 -2.69
C ARG A 11 5.35 -9.40 -1.65
N VAL A 12 4.19 -9.92 -1.23
CA VAL A 12 3.41 -9.31 -0.14
C VAL A 12 4.16 -9.53 1.16
N VAL A 13 4.56 -8.44 1.82
CA VAL A 13 5.25 -8.48 3.13
C VAL A 13 4.29 -8.20 4.28
N MET A 14 3.21 -7.48 4.02
CA MET A 14 2.15 -7.19 4.96
C MET A 14 0.85 -6.99 4.19
N TRP A 15 -0.26 -7.43 4.76
CA TRP A 15 -1.59 -7.13 4.24
C TRP A 15 -2.57 -7.04 5.39
N THR A 16 -3.65 -6.31 5.15
CA THR A 16 -4.83 -6.30 6.03
C THR A 16 -6.07 -6.39 5.16
N ASP A 17 -7.13 -7.00 5.69
CA ASP A 17 -8.46 -6.96 5.11
C ASP A 17 -9.41 -6.34 6.13
N ASP A 18 -9.75 -5.08 5.89
CA ASP A 18 -10.70 -4.34 6.71
C ASP A 18 -11.53 -3.46 5.77
N VAL A 19 -12.82 -3.35 6.03
CA VAL A 19 -13.71 -2.47 5.26
C VAL A 19 -13.42 -0.99 5.53
N ASN A 20 -12.86 -0.67 6.70
CA ASN A 20 -12.53 0.67 7.19
C ASN A 20 -11.01 0.90 7.26
N CYS A 21 -10.19 0.16 6.51
CA CYS A 21 -8.75 0.41 6.49
C CYS A 21 -8.44 1.81 5.95
N VAL A 22 -7.93 2.70 6.81
CA VAL A 22 -7.49 4.03 6.42
C VAL A 22 -5.96 4.06 6.38
N TYR A 23 -5.39 4.30 5.20
CA TYR A 23 -3.96 4.55 5.02
C TYR A 23 -3.72 6.06 4.81
N SER A 24 -2.69 6.61 5.44
CA SER A 24 -2.37 8.03 5.33
C SER A 24 -1.42 8.31 4.16
N ALA A 25 -1.46 9.54 3.63
CA ALA A 25 -0.49 10.00 2.63
C ALA A 25 0.96 9.91 3.14
N SER A 26 1.18 10.14 4.45
CA SER A 26 2.50 10.00 5.08
C SER A 26 2.99 8.56 5.08
N LEU A 27 2.13 7.59 5.43
CA LEU A 27 2.45 6.16 5.38
C LEU A 27 2.81 5.74 3.95
N LEU A 28 1.99 6.13 2.96
CA LEU A 28 2.26 5.83 1.55
C LEU A 28 3.60 6.41 1.09
N THR A 29 3.95 7.61 1.55
CA THR A 29 5.22 8.28 1.22
C THR A 29 6.41 7.55 1.84
N GLN A 30 6.31 7.18 3.12
CA GLN A 30 7.36 6.41 3.82
C GLN A 30 7.57 5.04 3.16
N MET A 31 6.49 4.31 2.86
CA MET A 31 6.57 3.00 2.20
C MET A 31 7.27 3.10 0.85
N ARG A 32 6.92 4.11 0.04
CA ARG A 32 7.59 4.37 -1.25
C ARG A 32 9.06 4.74 -1.08
N ALA A 33 9.40 5.60 -0.11
CA ALA A 33 10.78 5.98 0.19
C ALA A 33 11.63 4.76 0.62
N SER A 34 11.02 3.80 1.30
CA SER A 34 11.62 2.51 1.65
C SER A 34 11.62 1.48 0.51
N GLY A 35 11.12 1.83 -0.68
CA GLY A 35 11.10 0.96 -1.86
C GLY A 35 9.94 -0.05 -1.90
N TYR A 36 8.97 0.07 -1.00
CA TYR A 36 7.75 -0.73 -1.01
C TYR A 36 6.69 -0.14 -1.95
N LYS A 37 5.81 -1.01 -2.41
CA LYS A 37 4.65 -0.68 -3.24
C LYS A 37 3.38 -0.99 -2.47
N THR A 38 2.45 -0.05 -2.44
CA THR A 38 1.18 -0.21 -1.73
C THR A 38 0.03 -0.44 -2.71
N TYR A 39 -0.81 -1.43 -2.42
CA TYR A 39 -1.94 -1.83 -3.26
C TYR A 39 -3.23 -1.80 -2.46
N VAL A 40 -4.34 -1.47 -3.12
CA VAL A 40 -5.70 -1.61 -2.60
C VAL A 40 -6.49 -2.45 -3.58
N ASP A 41 -7.04 -3.56 -3.11
CA ASP A 41 -7.81 -4.51 -3.91
C ASP A 41 -7.08 -4.88 -5.22
N GLY A 42 -5.75 -5.11 -5.10
CA GLY A 42 -4.87 -5.45 -6.21
C GLY A 42 -4.47 -4.28 -7.13
N LYS A 43 -4.95 -3.06 -6.89
CA LYS A 43 -4.59 -1.85 -7.66
C LYS A 43 -3.48 -1.07 -6.95
N LEU A 44 -2.41 -0.76 -7.68
CA LEU A 44 -1.31 0.04 -7.16
C LEU A 44 -1.77 1.46 -6.84
N ILE A 45 -1.52 1.94 -5.63
CA ILE A 45 -1.76 3.33 -5.25
C ILE A 45 -0.65 4.20 -5.83
N ARG A 46 -0.97 5.05 -6.81
CA ARG A 46 -0.05 6.07 -7.37
C ARG A 46 -0.19 7.40 -6.62
N GLN A 47 0.85 8.24 -6.71
CA GLN A 47 0.82 9.59 -6.12
C GLN A 47 -0.31 10.40 -6.79
N GLY A 48 -1.23 10.95 -5.98
CA GLY A 48 -2.38 11.74 -6.46
C GLY A 48 -3.76 11.09 -6.33
N GLY A 49 -3.87 9.87 -5.78
CA GLY A 49 -5.17 9.24 -5.48
C GLY A 49 -5.52 9.31 -3.99
N ILE A 50 -6.28 10.33 -3.60
CA ILE A 50 -7.30 10.24 -2.56
C ILE A 50 -8.62 10.44 -3.28
#